data_AF-A0A924HP55-F1
#
_entry.id   AF-A0A924HP55-F1
#
_cell.length_a   1.000
_cell.length_b   1.000
_cell.length_c   1.000
_cell.angle_alpha   90.00
_cell.angle_beta   90.00
_cell.angle_gamma   90.00
#
_symmetry.space_group_name_H-M   'P 1'
#
loop_
_entity.id
_entity.type
_entity.pdbx_description
1 polymer ?
#
loop_
_entity_poly.entity_id
_entity_poly.type
_entity_poly.pdbx_seq_one_letter_code
_entity_poly.pdbx_strand_id
1 'polypeptide(L)'
;MKKLILSLVVLASISTACNNAKNTSNESDSTINASEEGMMKVEKPVVKPGSYVNLSTGQKVYVIPDPITGVAIDSITQIPIEFYYNPITLDTIYQNGLTVNHMLINLGDGKYKLDDMKIKIDGDEIKIKTDTSKIKIDGTDMKIKSGEEKTKIDGSEMKIKSDNGKVKVEDNGTKIKPAN
;
A
#
# COMPACT_ATOMS: atom_id res chain seq x y z
N MET A 1 -48.43 -12.81 -46.30
CA MET A 1 -47.30 -12.60 -47.23
C MET A 1 -45.99 -12.76 -46.46
N LYS A 2 -45.10 -13.58 -47.02
CA LYS A 2 -43.64 -13.73 -46.80
C LYS A 2 -43.07 -13.75 -45.37
N LYS A 3 -42.66 -14.96 -44.99
CA LYS A 3 -41.64 -15.29 -43.98
C LYS A 3 -40.31 -14.62 -44.35
N LEU A 4 -39.55 -14.17 -43.37
CA LEU A 4 -38.11 -13.93 -43.53
C LEU A 4 -37.36 -14.54 -42.35
N ILE A 5 -36.63 -15.58 -42.68
CA ILE A 5 -35.70 -16.34 -41.84
C ILE A 5 -34.42 -15.51 -41.77
N LEU A 6 -33.91 -15.25 -40.56
CA LEU A 6 -32.53 -14.80 -40.39
C LEU A 6 -31.83 -15.75 -39.42
N SER A 7 -31.15 -16.71 -40.02
CA SER A 7 -30.15 -17.56 -39.39
C SER A 7 -28.84 -16.78 -39.32
N LEU A 8 -28.25 -16.64 -38.13
CA LEU A 8 -26.85 -16.26 -38.02
C LEU A 8 -26.17 -17.17 -37.00
N VAL A 9 -25.44 -18.14 -37.53
CA VAL A 9 -24.48 -18.98 -36.82
C VAL A 9 -23.20 -18.17 -36.63
N VAL A 10 -22.70 -18.10 -35.39
CA VAL A 10 -21.28 -17.81 -35.13
C VAL A 10 -20.80 -18.78 -34.05
N LEU A 11 -20.10 -19.82 -34.51
CA LEU A 11 -19.27 -20.72 -33.72
C LEU A 11 -17.84 -20.18 -33.78
N ALA A 12 -17.26 -19.84 -32.63
CA ALA A 12 -15.82 -19.66 -32.49
C ALA A 12 -15.41 -20.06 -31.06
N SER A 13 -15.14 -21.35 -30.89
CA SER A 13 -14.44 -21.92 -29.75
C SER A 13 -12.93 -21.89 -30.01
N ILE A 14 -12.18 -21.17 -29.17
CA ILE A 14 -10.73 -21.34 -29.06
C ILE A 14 -10.42 -21.67 -27.61
N SER A 15 -10.18 -22.95 -27.37
CA SER A 15 -9.68 -23.49 -26.11
C SER A 15 -8.18 -23.23 -26.04
N THR A 16 -7.73 -22.35 -25.16
CA THR A 16 -6.30 -22.22 -24.86
C THR A 16 -5.93 -23.25 -23.81
N ALA A 17 -5.26 -24.31 -24.25
CA ALA A 17 -4.59 -25.26 -23.38
C ALA A 17 -3.19 -24.74 -23.04
N CYS A 18 -2.95 -24.38 -21.78
CA CYS A 18 -1.59 -24.24 -21.26
C CYS A 18 -1.27 -25.50 -20.46
N ASN A 19 -0.39 -26.32 -21.05
CA ASN A 19 0.13 -27.53 -20.43
C ASN A 19 1.27 -27.19 -19.47
N ASN A 20 1.34 -27.98 -18.41
CA ASN A 20 2.27 -27.95 -17.29
C ASN A 20 3.75 -27.82 -17.72
N ALA A 21 4.39 -26.72 -17.30
CA ALA A 21 5.83 -26.70 -17.09
C ALA A 21 6.10 -27.08 -15.63
N LYS A 22 6.61 -28.29 -15.44
CA LYS A 22 7.07 -28.85 -14.17
C LYS A 22 8.40 -28.17 -13.83
N ASN A 23 8.38 -27.12 -13.00
CA ASN A 23 9.60 -26.60 -12.37
C ASN A 23 9.66 -27.08 -10.91
N THR A 24 10.54 -28.06 -10.72
CA THR A 24 10.93 -28.63 -9.44
C THR A 24 11.89 -27.66 -8.74
N SER A 25 11.44 -27.19 -7.58
CA SER A 25 12.18 -26.85 -6.35
C SER A 25 13.52 -26.10 -6.40
N ASN A 26 13.50 -24.99 -5.67
CA ASN A 26 14.49 -24.58 -4.67
C ASN A 26 15.94 -24.41 -5.14
N GLU A 27 16.29 -23.17 -5.49
CA GLU A 27 17.37 -22.48 -4.80
C GLU A 27 16.89 -21.08 -4.42
N SER A 28 16.53 -20.92 -3.15
CA SER A 28 16.50 -19.62 -2.49
C SER A 28 17.95 -19.20 -2.24
N ASP A 29 18.61 -18.73 -3.28
CA ASP A 29 19.82 -17.92 -3.13
C ASP A 29 19.38 -16.47 -3.07
N SER A 30 19.01 -16.01 -1.86
CA SER A 30 18.89 -14.59 -1.59
C SER A 30 20.30 -14.01 -1.48
N THR A 31 20.97 -13.87 -2.62
CA THR A 31 22.09 -12.96 -2.78
C THR A 31 21.54 -11.56 -2.56
N ILE A 32 21.68 -11.08 -1.32
CA ILE A 32 21.50 -9.67 -0.97
C ILE A 32 22.66 -8.95 -1.66
N ASN A 33 22.42 -8.54 -2.92
CA ASN A 33 23.22 -7.54 -3.60
C ASN A 33 22.97 -6.22 -2.86
N ALA A 34 23.72 -6.01 -1.78
CA ALA A 34 23.84 -4.72 -1.12
C ALA A 34 24.65 -3.80 -2.04
N SER A 35 23.97 -3.13 -2.98
CA SER A 35 24.56 -1.94 -3.59
C SER A 35 24.55 -0.81 -2.55
N GLU A 36 25.66 -0.08 -2.49
CA GLU A 36 25.94 0.97 -1.49
C GLU A 36 25.01 2.21 -1.58
N GLU A 37 24.02 2.21 -2.47
CA GLU A 37 23.01 3.28 -2.60
C GLU A 37 21.61 2.87 -2.09
N GLY A 38 21.47 1.65 -1.54
CA GLY A 38 20.20 0.98 -1.27
C GLY A 38 19.53 1.26 0.09
N MET A 39 19.69 2.44 0.69
CA MET A 39 18.89 2.77 1.87
C MET A 39 17.46 3.12 1.43
N MET A 40 16.49 2.23 1.68
CA MET A 40 15.07 2.53 1.50
C MET A 40 14.69 3.76 2.32
N LYS A 41 14.44 4.88 1.63
CA LYS A 41 13.88 6.07 2.28
C LYS A 41 12.46 5.77 2.73
N VAL A 42 12.22 5.93 4.02
CA VAL A 42 10.88 5.90 4.60
C VAL A 42 10.21 7.22 4.23
N GLU A 43 9.35 7.19 3.23
CA GLU A 43 8.53 8.35 2.89
C GLU A 43 7.22 8.29 3.68
N LYS A 44 6.98 9.35 4.47
CA LYS A 44 5.69 9.60 5.10
C LYS A 44 4.61 9.61 4.00
N PRO A 45 3.39 9.11 4.24
CA PRO A 45 2.30 9.29 3.30
C PRO A 45 2.11 10.77 2.97
N VAL A 46 1.98 11.08 1.68
CA VAL A 46 1.75 12.44 1.19
C VAL A 46 0.57 12.41 0.22
N VAL A 47 -0.30 13.41 0.34
CA VAL A 47 -1.40 13.62 -0.60
C VAL A 47 -0.85 13.97 -1.97
N LYS A 48 -1.18 13.15 -2.97
CA LYS A 48 -0.80 13.39 -4.36
C LYS A 48 -1.91 14.16 -5.09
N PRO A 49 -1.62 15.34 -5.68
CA PRO A 49 -2.59 16.06 -6.48
C PRO A 49 -3.17 15.22 -7.63
N GLY A 50 -4.46 15.35 -7.92
CA GLY A 50 -5.07 14.64 -9.05
C GLY A 50 -6.59 14.50 -8.98
N SER A 51 -7.14 13.77 -9.96
CA SER A 51 -8.58 13.50 -10.05
C SER A 51 -8.93 12.21 -9.31
N TYR A 52 -9.86 12.32 -8.36
CA TYR A 52 -10.32 11.22 -7.50
C TYR A 52 -11.84 11.23 -7.40
N VAL A 53 -12.38 10.30 -6.63
CA VAL A 53 -13.79 10.29 -6.23
C VAL A 53 -13.88 10.38 -4.72
N ASN A 54 -14.64 11.34 -4.21
CA ASN A 54 -14.93 11.47 -2.78
C ASN A 54 -15.82 10.31 -2.36
N LEU A 55 -15.37 9.52 -1.38
CA LEU A 55 -16.04 8.29 -1.00
C LEU A 55 -17.37 8.56 -0.27
N SER A 56 -17.50 9.71 0.38
CA SER A 56 -18.71 10.08 1.13
C SER A 56 -19.84 10.55 0.21
N THR A 57 -19.51 11.23 -0.89
CA THR A 57 -20.52 11.81 -1.80
C THR A 57 -20.64 11.05 -3.12
N GLY A 58 -19.66 10.22 -3.47
CA GLY A 58 -19.55 9.57 -4.78
C GLY A 58 -19.20 10.53 -5.93
N GLN A 59 -18.91 11.79 -5.63
CA GLN A 59 -18.62 12.81 -6.64
C GLN A 59 -17.15 12.79 -7.06
N LYS A 60 -16.89 13.09 -8.33
CA LYS A 60 -15.53 13.34 -8.82
C LYS A 60 -15.02 14.66 -8.24
N VAL A 61 -13.80 14.65 -7.74
CA VAL A 61 -13.12 15.79 -7.10
C VAL A 61 -11.70 15.89 -7.62
N TYR A 62 -11.13 17.10 -7.59
CA TYR A 62 -9.70 17.29 -7.82
C TYR A 62 -9.04 17.56 -6.47
N VAL A 63 -8.28 16.58 -5.98
CA VAL A 63 -7.66 16.63 -4.66
C VAL A 63 -6.31 17.32 -4.79
N ILE A 64 -6.01 18.21 -3.84
CA ILE A 64 -4.70 18.81 -3.61
C ILE A 64 -4.36 18.75 -2.10
N PRO A 65 -3.08 18.79 -1.70
CA PRO A 65 -2.72 18.98 -0.30
C PRO A 65 -3.06 20.41 0.14
N ASP A 66 -3.67 20.53 1.31
CA ASP A 66 -3.78 21.81 2.02
C ASP A 66 -2.37 22.32 2.37
N PRO A 67 -2.04 23.60 2.10
CA PRO A 67 -0.68 24.11 2.27
C PRO A 67 -0.24 24.24 3.74
N ILE A 68 -1.17 24.23 4.69
CA ILE A 68 -0.88 24.39 6.12
C ILE A 68 -0.77 23.03 6.80
N THR A 69 -1.74 22.16 6.57
CA THR A 69 -1.91 20.89 7.28
C THR A 69 -1.46 19.68 6.47
N GLY A 70 -1.35 19.81 5.14
CA GLY A 70 -1.02 18.72 4.22
C GLY A 70 -2.17 17.73 3.97
N VAL A 71 -3.35 17.96 4.53
CA VAL A 71 -4.51 17.07 4.33
C VAL A 71 -5.13 17.25 2.95
N ALA A 72 -5.81 16.22 2.46
CA ALA A 72 -6.51 16.24 1.20
C ALA A 72 -7.69 17.20 1.26
N ILE A 73 -7.71 18.17 0.37
CA ILE A 73 -8.84 19.08 0.16
C ILE A 73 -9.30 19.02 -1.29
N ASP A 74 -10.58 19.32 -1.53
CA ASP A 74 -11.07 19.60 -2.88
C ASP A 74 -10.54 20.96 -3.34
N SER A 75 -9.88 21.03 -4.49
CA SER A 75 -9.31 22.26 -5.01
C SER A 75 -10.35 23.35 -5.30
N ILE A 76 -11.62 22.97 -5.51
CA ILE A 76 -12.70 23.93 -5.81
C ILE A 76 -13.29 24.47 -4.51
N THR A 77 -13.77 23.59 -3.64
CA THR A 77 -14.49 23.98 -2.42
C THR A 77 -13.57 24.31 -1.26
N GLN A 78 -12.30 23.90 -1.33
CA GLN A 78 -11.32 24.00 -0.23
C GLN A 78 -11.77 23.25 1.04
N ILE A 79 -12.68 22.27 0.89
CA ILE A 79 -13.19 21.46 2.00
C ILE A 79 -12.32 20.20 2.13
N PRO A 80 -11.92 19.81 3.36
CA PRO A 80 -11.23 18.56 3.61
C PRO A 80 -12.02 17.34 3.15
N ILE A 81 -11.31 16.38 2.54
CA ILE A 81 -11.86 15.11 2.09
C ILE A 81 -11.22 14.00 2.92
N GLU A 82 -12.03 13.39 3.79
CA GLU A 82 -11.54 12.38 4.72
C GLU A 82 -11.12 11.08 4.01
N PHE A 83 -11.99 10.57 3.13
CA PHE A 83 -11.76 9.37 2.33
C PHE A 83 -12.09 9.62 0.87
N TYR A 84 -11.20 9.20 -0.01
CA TYR A 84 -11.36 9.28 -1.45
C TYR A 84 -10.71 8.06 -2.10
N TYR A 85 -11.07 7.74 -3.34
CA TYR A 85 -10.43 6.64 -4.06
C TYR A 85 -9.95 7.05 -5.45
N ASN A 86 -8.88 6.40 -5.89
CA ASN A 86 -8.35 6.55 -7.23
C ASN A 86 -9.12 5.63 -8.19
N PRO A 87 -9.86 6.14 -9.19
CA PRO A 87 -10.62 5.29 -10.10
C PRO A 87 -9.77 4.45 -11.06
N ILE A 88 -8.46 4.73 -11.16
CA ILE A 88 -7.52 3.98 -12.01
C ILE A 88 -6.93 2.81 -11.22
N THR A 89 -6.37 3.06 -10.03
CA THR A 89 -5.73 2.00 -9.22
C THR A 89 -6.72 1.27 -8.31
N LEU A 90 -7.92 1.82 -8.14
CA LEU A 90 -8.96 1.36 -7.21
C LEU A 90 -8.54 1.40 -5.73
N ASP A 91 -7.50 2.16 -5.42
CA ASP A 91 -7.05 2.37 -4.05
C ASP A 91 -7.91 3.40 -3.33
N THR A 92 -8.32 3.06 -2.11
CA THR A 92 -8.92 4.00 -1.17
C THR A 92 -7.83 4.66 -0.33
N ILE A 93 -7.92 5.97 -0.18
CA ILE A 93 -6.88 6.82 0.38
C ILE A 93 -7.52 7.66 1.50
N TYR A 94 -6.83 7.75 2.63
CA TYR A 94 -7.18 8.60 3.75
C TYR A 94 -6.66 10.03 3.53
N GLN A 95 -7.23 11.02 4.23
CA GLN A 95 -6.90 12.45 4.08
C GLN A 95 -5.40 12.81 4.15
N ASN A 96 -4.54 11.98 4.74
CA ASN A 96 -3.09 12.20 4.77
C ASN A 96 -2.33 11.57 3.60
N GLY A 97 -3.03 10.96 2.63
CA GLY A 97 -2.43 10.26 1.49
C GLY A 97 -2.11 8.79 1.75
N LEU A 98 -2.43 8.24 2.92
CA LEU A 98 -2.22 6.82 3.22
C LEU A 98 -3.26 5.96 2.50
N THR A 99 -2.81 4.95 1.76
CA THR A 99 -3.70 3.92 1.21
C THR A 99 -4.26 3.03 2.31
N VAL A 100 -5.59 2.94 2.39
CA VAL A 100 -6.36 2.28 3.47
C VAL A 100 -7.29 1.16 2.98
N ASN A 101 -6.91 0.48 1.89
CA ASN A 101 -7.68 -0.66 1.36
C ASN A 101 -7.93 -1.72 2.43
N HIS A 102 -9.18 -2.22 2.52
CA HIS A 102 -9.61 -3.22 3.51
C HIS A 102 -9.46 -2.81 4.98
N MET A 103 -9.19 -1.53 5.25
CA MET A 103 -9.05 -0.95 6.60
C MET A 103 -10.20 0.03 6.93
N LEU A 104 -11.29 -0.02 6.17
CA LEU A 104 -12.48 0.81 6.39
C LEU A 104 -13.66 -0.02 6.87
N ILE A 105 -14.44 0.58 7.78
CA ILE A 105 -15.75 0.11 8.19
C ILE A 105 -16.78 1.06 7.58
N ASN A 106 -17.69 0.52 6.78
CA ASN A 106 -18.85 1.25 6.26
C ASN A 106 -19.91 1.37 7.37
N LEU A 107 -20.29 2.60 7.70
CA LEU A 107 -21.29 2.91 8.73
C LEU A 107 -22.70 3.15 8.15
N GLY A 108 -22.85 3.10 6.83
CA GLY A 108 -24.06 3.48 6.10
C GLY A 108 -24.04 4.94 5.64
N ASP A 109 -24.93 5.29 4.71
CA ASP A 109 -25.16 6.66 4.23
C ASP A 109 -23.89 7.42 3.77
N GLY A 110 -22.95 6.70 3.14
CA GLY A 110 -21.68 7.28 2.69
C GLY A 110 -20.70 7.60 3.82
N LYS A 111 -20.97 7.17 5.06
CA LYS A 111 -20.06 7.36 6.19
C LYS A 111 -19.12 6.17 6.30
N TYR A 112 -17.83 6.47 6.41
CA TYR A 112 -16.77 5.50 6.60
C TYR A 112 -15.96 5.88 7.82
N LYS A 113 -15.37 4.89 8.48
CA LYS A 113 -14.35 5.10 9.49
C LYS A 113 -13.22 4.10 9.29
N LEU A 114 -12.06 4.42 9.84
CA LEU A 114 -10.97 3.47 9.95
C LEU A 114 -11.35 2.31 10.89
N ASP A 115 -10.90 1.11 10.56
CA ASP A 115 -10.96 -0.04 11.45
C ASP A 115 -9.83 0.05 12.49
N ASP A 116 -10.16 0.49 13.71
CA ASP A 116 -9.22 0.66 14.82
C ASP A 116 -8.45 -0.62 15.20
N MET A 117 -8.93 -1.79 14.78
CA MET A 117 -8.22 -3.06 14.96
C MET A 117 -7.06 -3.21 13.98
N LYS A 118 -7.21 -2.67 12.76
CA LYS A 118 -6.23 -2.76 11.67
C LYS A 118 -5.35 -1.53 11.56
N ILE A 119 -5.85 -0.35 11.89
CA ILE A 119 -5.09 0.89 11.74
C ILE A 119 -5.39 1.87 12.87
N LYS A 120 -4.34 2.56 13.35
CA LYS A 120 -4.44 3.68 14.27
C LYS A 120 -3.56 4.82 13.79
N ILE A 121 -4.09 6.03 13.84
CA ILE A 121 -3.38 7.25 13.43
C ILE A 121 -3.48 8.23 14.59
N ASP A 122 -2.34 8.53 15.21
CA ASP A 122 -2.21 9.41 16.37
C ASP A 122 -1.21 10.53 16.02
N GLY A 123 -1.70 11.58 15.36
CA GLY A 123 -0.84 12.64 14.82
C GLY A 123 0.09 12.12 13.72
N ASP A 124 1.40 12.14 13.99
CA ASP A 124 2.42 11.63 13.06
C ASP A 124 2.69 10.12 13.19
N GLU A 125 2.16 9.47 14.24
CA GLU A 125 2.32 8.04 14.44
C GLU A 125 1.21 7.27 13.71
N ILE A 126 1.62 6.33 12.85
CA ILE A 126 0.71 5.43 12.13
C ILE A 126 1.05 3.99 12.52
N LYS A 127 0.07 3.23 13.01
CA LYS A 127 0.19 1.80 13.29
C LYS A 127 -0.76 1.03 12.38
N ILE A 128 -0.22 0.14 11.55
CA ILE A 128 -0.99 -0.76 10.70
C ILE A 128 -0.75 -2.20 11.17
N LYS A 129 -1.82 -2.96 11.28
CA LYS A 129 -1.84 -4.39 11.58
C LYS A 129 -2.60 -5.09 10.48
N THR A 130 -1.91 -6.03 9.86
CA THR A 130 -2.50 -7.02 8.98
C THR A 130 -2.35 -8.39 9.65
N ASP A 131 -2.91 -9.42 9.02
CA ASP A 131 -2.81 -10.79 9.55
C ASP A 131 -1.38 -11.30 9.58
N THR A 132 -0.53 -10.83 8.66
CA THR A 132 0.85 -11.29 8.50
C THR A 132 1.90 -10.32 9.03
N SER A 133 1.57 -9.02 9.12
CA SER A 133 2.55 -7.99 9.42
C SER A 133 2.03 -6.85 10.30
N LYS A 134 2.95 -6.21 11.02
CA LYS A 134 2.70 -4.98 11.78
C LYS A 134 3.68 -3.91 11.35
N ILE A 135 3.16 -2.77 10.93
CA ILE A 135 3.93 -1.60 10.52
C ILE A 135 3.67 -0.49 11.53
N LYS A 136 4.73 0.13 12.03
CA LYS A 136 4.67 1.39 12.79
C LYS A 136 5.50 2.42 12.05
N ILE A 137 4.93 3.58 11.77
CA ILE A 137 5.60 4.77 11.23
C ILE A 137 5.50 5.85 12.29
N ASP A 138 6.59 6.56 12.54
CA ASP A 138 6.70 7.60 13.57
C ASP A 138 7.63 8.69 13.03
N GLY A 139 7.06 9.67 12.31
CA GLY A 139 7.84 10.66 11.57
C GLY A 139 8.76 10.02 10.52
N THR A 140 10.08 10.09 10.74
CA THR A 140 11.11 9.50 9.86
C THR A 140 11.43 8.04 10.18
N ASP A 141 10.92 7.53 11.30
CA ASP A 141 11.22 6.17 11.74
C ASP A 141 10.14 5.20 11.24
N MET A 142 10.58 4.03 10.77
CA MET A 142 9.68 2.93 10.39
C MET A 142 10.11 1.64 11.07
N LYS A 143 9.13 0.86 11.49
CA LYS A 143 9.34 -0.49 11.99
C LYS A 143 8.33 -1.43 11.39
N ILE A 144 8.84 -2.44 10.68
CA ILE A 144 8.06 -3.52 10.08
C ILE A 144 8.37 -4.78 10.86
N LYS A 145 7.33 -5.53 11.23
CA LYS A 145 7.43 -6.89 11.75
C LYS A 145 6.61 -7.81 10.85
N SER A 146 7.22 -8.89 10.38
CA SER A 146 6.58 -9.92 9.58
C SER A 146 7.10 -11.28 10.04
N GLY A 147 6.25 -12.10 10.68
CA GLY A 147 6.71 -13.31 11.35
C GLY A 147 7.81 -13.04 12.39
N GLU A 148 8.94 -13.74 12.26
CA GLU A 148 10.13 -13.59 13.11
C GLU A 148 11.04 -12.44 12.67
N GLU A 149 10.81 -11.92 11.46
CA GLU A 149 11.59 -10.82 10.91
C GLU A 149 11.12 -9.46 11.43
N LYS A 150 12.11 -8.60 11.67
CA LYS A 150 11.88 -7.23 12.08
C LYS A 150 12.89 -6.30 11.41
N THR A 151 12.36 -5.37 10.63
CA THR A 151 13.11 -4.25 10.04
C THR A 151 12.80 -2.98 10.83
N LYS A 152 13.84 -2.22 11.18
CA LYS A 152 13.74 -0.87 11.73
C LYS A 152 14.58 0.05 10.86
N ILE A 153 14.01 1.18 10.46
CA ILE A 153 14.67 2.25 9.73
C ILE A 153 14.52 3.50 10.58
N ASP A 154 15.64 4.14 10.91
CA ASP A 154 15.72 5.35 11.73
C ASP A 154 16.61 6.36 11.01
N GLY A 155 16.02 7.18 10.12
CA GLY A 155 16.79 8.09 9.27
C GLY A 155 17.76 7.36 8.33
N SER A 156 19.07 7.52 8.55
CA SER A 156 20.13 6.83 7.78
C SER A 156 20.49 5.45 8.32
N GLU A 157 19.98 5.05 9.49
CA GLU A 157 20.25 3.72 10.04
C GLU A 157 19.18 2.70 9.61
N MET A 158 19.61 1.52 9.17
CA MET A 158 18.74 0.37 8.93
C MET A 158 19.18 -0.81 9.79
N LYS A 159 18.21 -1.51 10.38
CA LYS A 159 18.46 -2.71 11.17
C LYS A 159 17.45 -3.80 10.85
N ILE A 160 17.97 -4.93 10.41
CA ILE A 160 17.20 -6.14 10.12
C ILE A 160 17.54 -7.19 11.18
N LYS A 161 16.51 -7.81 11.74
CA LYS A 161 16.62 -8.96 12.64
C LYS A 161 15.79 -10.09 12.05
N SER A 162 16.37 -11.27 12.00
CA SER A 162 15.72 -12.53 11.64
C SER A 162 16.35 -13.66 12.47
N ASP A 163 15.90 -14.88 12.24
CA ASP A 163 16.40 -16.07 12.95
C ASP A 163 17.84 -16.41 12.56
N ASN A 164 18.28 -15.91 11.41
CA ASN A 164 19.65 -16.07 10.92
C ASN A 164 20.62 -15.03 11.51
N GLY A 165 20.11 -14.04 12.25
CA GLY A 165 20.92 -13.05 12.94
C GLY A 165 20.42 -11.62 12.77
N LYS A 166 21.35 -10.68 12.88
CA LYS A 166 21.08 -9.25 12.86
C LYS A 166 22.06 -8.54 11.95
N VAL A 167 21.53 -7.78 11.00
CA VAL A 167 22.27 -6.84 10.16
C VAL A 167 21.95 -5.42 10.61
N LYS A 168 22.97 -4.57 10.77
CA LYS A 168 22.81 -3.13 10.99
C LYS A 168 23.65 -2.38 9.95
N VAL A 169 23.02 -1.49 9.21
CA VAL A 169 23.65 -0.57 8.25
C VAL A 169 23.62 0.82 8.89
N GLU A 170 24.77 1.47 8.96
CA GLU A 170 24.98 2.83 9.45
C GLU A 170 25.84 3.59 8.42
N ASP A 171 25.95 4.91 8.55
CA ASP A 171 26.82 5.73 7.69
C ASP A 171 28.30 5.30 7.75
N ASN A 172 28.72 4.67 8.85
CA ASN A 172 30.09 4.17 9.06
C ASN A 172 30.31 2.73 8.54
N GLY A 173 29.31 2.12 7.89
CA GLY A 173 29.38 0.79 7.30
C GLY A 173 28.37 -0.22 7.86
N THR A 174 28.59 -1.49 7.51
CA THR A 174 27.66 -2.60 7.80
C THR A 174 28.20 -3.51 8.90
N LYS A 175 27.38 -3.77 9.93
CA LYS A 175 27.66 -4.69 11.04
C LYS A 175 26.76 -5.92 10.94
N ILE A 176 27.35 -7.10 10.87
CA ILE A 176 26.64 -8.38 10.80
C ILE A 176 26.90 -9.18 12.07
N LYS A 177 25.82 -9.65 12.73
CA LYS A 177 25.87 -10.57 13.86
C LYS A 177 25.05 -11.82 13.52
N PRO A 178 25.69 -12.97 13.25
CA PRO A 178 24.99 -14.24 13.03
C PRO A 178 24.16 -14.66 14.26
N ALA A 179 23.18 -15.55 14.04
CA ALA A 179 22.52 -16.25 15.13
C ALA A 179 23.50 -17.22 15.84
N ASN A 180 23.28 -17.40 17.15
CA ASN A 180 24.06 -18.32 17.99
C ASN A 180 23.39 -19.68 18.08
#